data_AF-A0A433DEV9-F1
#
_entry.id   AF-A0A433DEV9-F1
#
_cell.length_a   1.000
_cell.length_b   1.000
_cell.length_c   1.000
_cell.angle_alpha   90.00
_cell.angle_beta   90.00
_cell.angle_gamma   90.00
#
_symmetry.space_group_name_H-M   'P 1'
#
loop_
_entity.id
_entity.type
_entity.pdbx_description
1 polymer ?
#
loop_
_entity_poly.entity_id
_entity_poly.type
_entity_poly.pdbx_seq_one_letter_code
_entity_poly.pdbx_strand_id
1 'polypeptide(L)'
;MAAYTISNKRKESEPMEFHPNTWMAQCEEAGHGIRNIKVMTRQEMIEEIIVFGLRTRMGVPQARFSTYSDNDKHLKEYLDPAILLSFISAGFLEWHNPEPGRQSFDRSTAPYVMTEIAQEFTLEGGLRPTEKGLAVADELLPRLLRTV
;
A
#
# COMPACT_ATOMS: atom_id res chain seq x y z
N MET A 1 -13.94 29.89 2.75
CA MET A 1 -13.43 28.84 1.85
C MET A 1 -12.02 28.51 2.28
N ALA A 2 -11.83 27.41 3.02
CA ALA A 2 -10.50 26.96 3.44
C ALA A 2 -9.92 26.07 2.34
N ALA A 3 -8.76 26.43 1.80
CA ALA A 3 -8.04 25.64 0.83
C ALA A 3 -7.48 24.38 1.51
N TYR A 4 -7.86 23.21 0.99
CA TYR A 4 -7.34 21.93 1.45
C TYR A 4 -5.93 21.73 0.87
N THR A 5 -4.90 21.87 1.70
CA THR A 5 -3.52 21.59 1.30
C THR A 5 -3.30 20.08 1.31
N ILE A 6 -3.16 19.48 0.12
CA ILE A 6 -2.80 18.07 -0.05
C ILE A 6 -1.38 17.86 0.46
N SER A 7 -1.22 17.02 1.49
CA SER A 7 0.08 16.68 2.08
C SER A 7 0.83 15.72 1.15
N ASN A 8 1.83 16.23 0.42
CA ASN A 8 2.72 15.41 -0.40
C ASN A 8 3.57 14.49 0.49
N LYS A 9 3.34 13.18 0.39
CA LYS A 9 4.17 12.17 1.07
C LYS A 9 5.47 11.93 0.30
N ARG A 10 6.59 11.86 1.03
CA ARG A 10 7.97 11.79 0.52
C ARG A 10 8.43 10.32 0.50
N LYS A 11 9.22 9.93 -0.50
CA LYS A 11 9.91 8.63 -0.58
C LYS A 11 11.40 8.89 -0.77
N GLU A 12 12.22 8.13 -0.05
CA GLU A 12 13.66 8.38 0.11
C GLU A 12 14.49 7.26 -0.55
N SER A 13 15.40 7.60 -1.46
CA SER A 13 16.51 6.72 -1.92
C SER A 13 17.51 7.44 -2.84
N GLU A 14 18.81 7.39 -2.52
CA GLU A 14 20.02 7.75 -3.33
C GLU A 14 21.22 6.91 -2.84
N PRO A 15 22.32 6.75 -3.61
CA PRO A 15 23.36 5.77 -3.33
C PRO A 15 24.16 6.11 -2.06
N MET A 16 24.24 5.11 -1.20
CA MET A 16 24.90 5.16 0.10
C MET A 16 26.41 5.19 -0.06
N GLU A 17 27.07 6.14 0.58
CA GLU A 17 28.50 6.02 0.86
C GLU A 17 28.64 5.17 2.11
N PHE A 18 28.88 3.86 1.92
CA PHE A 18 28.76 2.83 2.96
C PHE A 18 29.81 2.92 4.07
N HIS A 19 30.71 3.90 4.06
CA HIS A 19 31.74 4.01 5.09
C HIS A 19 31.13 4.57 6.39
N PRO A 20 31.06 3.79 7.48
CA PRO A 20 30.31 4.17 8.68
C PRO A 20 30.72 5.53 9.27
N ASN A 21 32.02 5.85 9.24
CA ASN A 21 32.53 7.09 9.81
C ASN A 21 32.05 8.34 9.05
N THR A 22 31.94 8.25 7.72
CA THR A 22 31.49 9.37 6.89
C THR A 22 29.99 9.61 7.07
N TRP A 23 29.23 8.52 7.18
CA TRP A 23 27.80 8.58 7.49
C TRP A 23 27.51 9.19 8.87
N MET A 24 28.25 8.76 9.89
CA MET A 24 28.09 9.26 11.25
C MET A 24 28.35 10.77 11.32
N ALA A 25 29.44 11.23 10.72
CA ALA A 25 29.75 12.67 10.65
C ALA A 25 28.64 13.47 9.96
N GLN A 26 28.09 12.96 8.86
CA GLN A 26 26.97 13.59 8.15
C GLN A 26 25.70 13.66 9.00
N CYS A 27 25.39 12.62 9.77
CA CYS A 27 24.23 12.60 10.65
C CYS A 27 24.36 13.60 11.81
N GLU A 28 25.57 13.70 12.39
CA GLU A 28 25.87 14.65 13.47
C GLU A 28 25.80 16.10 12.97
N GLU A 29 26.30 16.36 11.75
CA GLU A 29 26.24 17.68 11.12
C GLU A 29 24.81 18.09 10.75
N ALA A 30 24.06 17.21 10.08
CA ALA A 30 22.71 17.49 9.60
C ALA A 30 21.64 17.36 10.70
N GLY A 31 21.96 16.71 11.82
CA GLY A 31 21.00 16.36 12.88
C GLY A 31 20.01 15.25 12.50
N HIS A 32 20.16 14.64 11.32
CA HIS A 32 19.32 13.54 10.84
C HIS A 32 20.05 12.71 9.76
N GLY A 33 19.59 11.48 9.54
CA GLY A 33 20.07 10.61 8.45
C GLY A 33 19.41 10.84 7.08
N ILE A 34 18.56 11.85 6.90
CA ILE A 34 17.91 12.08 5.60
C ILE A 34 18.91 12.69 4.62
N ARG A 35 19.21 11.97 3.53
CA ARG A 35 20.19 12.40 2.51
C ARG A 35 19.56 12.95 1.23
N ASN A 36 18.41 12.42 0.82
CA ASN A 36 17.69 12.91 -0.34
C ASN A 36 16.18 12.92 -0.08
N ILE A 37 15.52 13.93 -0.64
CA ILE A 37 14.07 14.06 -0.65
C ILE A 37 13.64 14.09 -2.11
N LYS A 38 13.05 12.98 -2.59
CA LYS A 38 12.34 12.97 -3.87
C LYS A 38 10.86 13.20 -3.62
N VAL A 39 10.30 14.19 -4.31
CA VAL A 39 8.85 14.39 -4.35
C VAL A 39 8.24 13.34 -5.26
N MET A 40 7.29 12.57 -4.76
CA MET A 40 6.53 11.63 -5.57
C MET A 40 5.40 12.34 -6.29
N THR A 41 5.18 11.95 -7.54
CA THR A 41 3.92 12.22 -8.22
C THR A 41 2.78 11.50 -7.51
N ARG A 42 1.55 11.94 -7.76
CA ARG A 42 0.38 11.26 -7.20
C ARG A 42 0.27 9.82 -7.68
N GLN A 43 0.59 9.56 -8.94
CA GLN A 43 0.58 8.21 -9.49
C GLN A 43 1.57 7.30 -8.73
N GLU A 44 2.82 7.75 -8.54
CA GLU A 44 3.81 7.02 -7.73
C GLU A 44 3.32 6.78 -6.29
N MET A 45 2.64 7.75 -5.68
CA MET A 45 2.05 7.58 -4.34
C MET A 45 0.98 6.49 -4.32
N ILE A 46 0.08 6.48 -5.31
CA ILE A 46 -1.00 5.49 -5.42
C ILE A 46 -0.43 4.08 -5.62
N GLU A 47 0.54 3.95 -6.53
CA GLU A 47 1.25 2.69 -6.75
C GLU A 47 1.93 2.21 -5.47
N GLU A 48 2.59 3.11 -4.73
CA GLU A 48 3.24 2.76 -3.46
C GLU A 48 2.24 2.27 -2.42
N ILE A 49 1.04 2.87 -2.32
CA ILE A 49 -0.01 2.41 -1.40
C ILE A 49 -0.45 0.98 -1.75
N ILE A 50 -0.63 0.68 -3.04
CA ILE A 50 -1.02 -0.65 -3.50
C ILE A 50 0.09 -1.66 -3.19
N VAL A 51 1.32 -1.33 -3.58
CA VAL A 51 2.49 -2.19 -3.43
C VAL A 51 2.77 -2.46 -1.95
N PHE A 52 2.77 -1.43 -1.11
CA PHE A 52 3.00 -1.58 0.32
C PHE A 52 1.89 -2.39 1.00
N GLY A 53 0.63 -2.09 0.68
CA GLY A 53 -0.50 -2.84 1.23
C GLY A 53 -0.45 -4.32 0.89
N LEU A 54 -0.13 -4.67 -0.36
CA LEU A 54 -0.11 -6.05 -0.85
C LEU A 54 1.19 -6.82 -0.55
N ARG A 55 2.27 -6.15 -0.13
CA ARG A 55 3.47 -6.78 0.46
C ARG A 55 3.28 -7.17 1.92
N THR A 56 2.18 -6.77 2.54
CA THR A 56 1.90 -7.02 3.96
C THR A 56 0.58 -7.74 4.15
N ARG A 57 0.38 -8.34 5.32
CA ARG A 57 -0.89 -8.98 5.71
C ARG A 57 -2.05 -7.98 5.84
N MET A 58 -1.77 -6.67 5.84
CA MET A 58 -2.79 -5.63 5.92
C MET A 58 -3.65 -5.56 4.67
N GLY A 59 -3.06 -5.74 3.48
CA GLY A 59 -3.77 -5.49 2.21
C GLY A 59 -4.09 -4.01 1.99
N VAL A 60 -5.03 -3.75 1.08
CA VAL A 60 -5.44 -2.41 0.68
C VAL A 60 -6.96 -2.26 0.90
N PRO A 61 -7.38 -1.68 2.03
CA PRO A 61 -8.78 -1.31 2.24
C PRO A 61 -9.21 -0.22 1.27
N GLN A 62 -10.42 -0.33 0.72
CA GLN A 62 -10.95 0.68 -0.20
C GLN A 62 -11.08 2.05 0.47
N ALA A 63 -11.57 2.12 1.71
CA ALA A 63 -11.73 3.36 2.47
C ALA A 63 -10.42 4.15 2.61
N ARG A 64 -9.32 3.47 2.96
CA ARG A 64 -7.98 4.09 3.03
C ARG A 64 -7.47 4.50 1.67
N PHE A 65 -7.65 3.66 0.66
CA PHE A 65 -7.23 3.97 -0.70
C PHE A 65 -7.89 5.27 -1.22
N SER A 66 -9.21 5.40 -0.99
CA SER A 66 -9.99 6.58 -1.37
C SER A 66 -9.51 7.89 -0.72
N THR A 67 -8.78 7.82 0.41
CA THR A 67 -8.20 9.02 1.06
C THR A 67 -7.07 9.64 0.24
N TYR A 68 -6.44 8.86 -0.65
CA TYR A 68 -5.27 9.27 -1.44
C TYR A 68 -5.57 9.36 -2.94
N SER A 69 -6.53 8.56 -3.43
CA SER A 69 -7.01 8.66 -4.81
C SER A 69 -7.81 9.94 -5.02
N ASP A 70 -7.97 10.37 -6.27
CA ASP A 70 -8.95 11.40 -6.60
C ASP A 70 -10.36 10.89 -6.26
N ASN A 71 -11.22 11.77 -5.76
CA ASN A 71 -12.52 11.48 -5.11
C ASN A 71 -13.50 10.58 -5.90
N ASP A 72 -13.17 10.15 -7.12
CA ASP A 72 -14.00 9.29 -7.96
C ASP A 72 -13.30 7.99 -8.43
N LYS A 73 -12.00 7.80 -8.14
CA LYS A 73 -11.27 6.60 -8.62
C LYS A 73 -11.12 5.53 -7.55
N HIS A 74 -11.65 4.35 -7.83
CA HIS A 74 -11.58 3.17 -6.98
C HIS A 74 -10.31 2.35 -7.20
N LEU A 75 -9.96 1.51 -6.21
CA LEU A 75 -8.77 0.65 -6.27
C LEU A 75 -8.71 -0.18 -7.56
N LYS A 76 -9.86 -0.72 -8.00
CA LYS A 76 -9.98 -1.56 -9.21
C LYS A 76 -9.49 -0.86 -10.47
N GLU A 77 -9.54 0.47 -10.55
CA GLU A 77 -9.18 1.21 -11.75
C GLU A 77 -7.67 1.24 -12.00
N TYR A 78 -6.87 1.02 -10.95
CA TYR A 78 -5.40 0.99 -11.00
C TYR A 78 -4.86 -0.43 -11.21
N LEU A 79 -5.73 -1.43 -11.26
CA LEU A 79 -5.37 -2.84 -11.40
C LEU A 79 -5.74 -3.34 -12.80
N ASP A 80 -4.89 -4.19 -13.37
CA ASP A 80 -5.25 -4.93 -14.57
C ASP A 80 -6.32 -5.98 -14.21
N PRO A 81 -7.53 -5.91 -14.79
CA PRO A 81 -8.64 -6.79 -14.40
C PRO A 81 -8.42 -8.25 -14.81
N ALA A 82 -7.71 -8.51 -15.91
CA ALA A 82 -7.43 -9.87 -16.36
C ALA A 82 -6.39 -10.53 -15.45
N ILE A 83 -5.32 -9.79 -15.10
CA ILE A 83 -4.30 -10.26 -14.17
C ILE A 83 -4.88 -10.42 -12.76
N LEU A 84 -5.68 -9.47 -12.29
CA LEU A 84 -6.36 -9.55 -11.00
C LEU A 84 -7.20 -10.83 -10.89
N LEU A 85 -8.03 -11.12 -11.91
CA LEU A 85 -8.85 -12.33 -11.92
C LEU A 85 -7.99 -13.61 -11.96
N SER A 86 -6.89 -13.61 -12.72
CA SER A 86 -5.95 -14.72 -12.75
C SER A 86 -5.29 -14.97 -11.39
N PHE A 87 -4.94 -13.91 -10.65
CA PHE A 87 -4.33 -14.05 -9.33
C PHE A 87 -5.32 -14.47 -8.25
N ILE A 88 -6.57 -13.99 -8.32
CA ILE A 88 -7.65 -14.45 -7.44
C ILE A 88 -7.94 -15.93 -7.67
N SER A 89 -8.13 -16.35 -8.93
CA SER A 89 -8.40 -17.76 -9.27
C SER A 89 -7.26 -18.70 -8.90
N ALA A 90 -6.00 -18.23 -8.99
CA ALA A 90 -4.83 -18.98 -8.56
C ALA A 90 -4.59 -18.97 -7.03
N GLY A 91 -5.43 -18.28 -6.25
CA GLY A 91 -5.38 -18.21 -4.79
C GLY A 91 -4.25 -17.34 -4.24
N PHE A 92 -3.75 -16.38 -5.01
CA PHE A 92 -2.73 -15.43 -4.56
C PHE A 92 -3.34 -14.18 -3.91
N LEU A 93 -4.52 -13.77 -4.39
CA LEU A 93 -5.22 -12.57 -3.91
C LEU A 93 -6.67 -12.91 -3.55
N GLU A 94 -7.23 -12.14 -2.63
CA GLU A 94 -8.62 -12.22 -2.24
C GLU A 94 -9.28 -10.85 -2.37
N TRP A 95 -10.36 -10.79 -3.14
CA TRP A 95 -11.21 -9.60 -3.21
C TRP A 95 -12.27 -9.68 -2.11
N HIS A 96 -12.24 -8.73 -1.18
CA HIS A 96 -13.26 -8.61 -0.15
C HIS A 96 -14.31 -7.61 -0.59
N ASN A 97 -15.57 -8.03 -0.61
CA ASN A 97 -16.70 -7.15 -0.82
C ASN A 97 -17.19 -6.57 0.51
N PRO A 98 -17.81 -5.38 0.49
CA PRO A 98 -18.54 -4.86 1.64
C PRO A 98 -19.58 -5.89 2.13
N GLU A 99 -19.53 -6.24 3.41
CA GLU A 99 -20.54 -7.09 4.05
C GLU A 99 -21.00 -6.44 5.35
N PRO A 100 -21.87 -5.42 5.27
CA PRO A 100 -22.36 -4.70 6.44
C PRO A 100 -23.01 -5.67 7.43
N GLY A 101 -22.52 -5.72 8.67
CA GLY A 101 -23.05 -6.58 9.74
C GLY A 101 -22.34 -7.91 9.92
N ARG A 102 -21.39 -8.29 9.05
CA ARG A 102 -20.47 -9.40 9.33
C ARG A 102 -19.51 -8.98 10.45
N GLN A 103 -19.19 -9.90 11.37
CA GLN A 103 -18.09 -9.63 12.32
C GLN A 103 -16.82 -9.40 11.51
N SER A 104 -16.17 -8.25 11.74
CA SER A 104 -14.86 -7.92 11.17
C SER A 104 -13.89 -9.07 11.44
N PHE A 105 -12.83 -9.18 10.62
CA PHE A 105 -11.74 -10.12 10.90
C PHE A 105 -11.38 -10.06 12.38
N ASP A 106 -11.66 -11.14 13.09
CA ASP A 106 -11.28 -11.32 14.49
C ASP A 106 -9.76 -11.55 14.50
N ARG A 107 -9.09 -11.10 15.56
CA ARG A 107 -7.71 -11.48 15.89
C ARG A 107 -7.49 -13.00 15.85
N SER A 108 -8.52 -13.83 16.03
CA SER A 108 -8.41 -15.28 15.82
C SER A 108 -8.15 -15.68 14.36
N THR A 109 -8.68 -14.91 13.40
CA THR A 109 -8.57 -15.16 11.95
C THR A 109 -7.45 -14.37 11.28
N ALA A 110 -7.09 -13.21 11.84
CA ALA A 110 -6.05 -12.34 11.30
C ALA A 110 -5.33 -11.57 12.44
N PRO A 111 -4.54 -12.25 13.29
CA PRO A 111 -3.97 -11.65 14.51
C PRO A 111 -3.03 -10.46 14.25
N TYR A 112 -2.52 -10.34 13.03
CA TYR A 112 -1.57 -9.30 12.61
C TYR A 112 -2.25 -8.07 11.99
N VAL A 113 -3.56 -8.12 11.74
CA VAL A 113 -4.30 -6.98 11.21
C VAL A 113 -4.85 -6.16 12.36
N MET A 114 -4.57 -4.86 12.36
CA MET A 114 -5.12 -3.94 13.37
C MET A 114 -6.64 -3.91 13.25
N THR A 115 -7.34 -3.86 14.39
CA THR A 115 -8.81 -3.93 14.46
C THR A 115 -9.47 -2.85 13.60
N GLU A 116 -8.88 -1.67 13.53
CA GLU A 116 -9.36 -0.52 12.74
C GLU A 116 -9.31 -0.84 11.24
N ILE A 117 -8.25 -1.49 10.77
CA ILE A 117 -8.12 -1.92 9.36
C ILE A 117 -9.16 -3.01 9.04
N ALA A 118 -9.38 -3.94 9.96
CA ALA A 118 -10.35 -5.03 9.77
C ALA A 118 -11.78 -4.50 9.59
N GLN A 119 -12.15 -3.43 10.31
CA GLN A 119 -13.46 -2.78 10.17
C GLN A 119 -13.63 -2.13 8.79
N GLU A 120 -12.59 -1.47 8.27
CA GLU A 120 -12.65 -0.83 6.94
C GLU A 120 -12.92 -1.83 5.81
N PHE A 121 -12.31 -3.01 5.86
CA PHE A 121 -12.62 -4.09 4.90
C PHE A 121 -14.07 -4.57 5.00
N THR A 122 -14.65 -4.55 6.20
CA THR A 122 -16.04 -4.98 6.39
C THR A 122 -17.01 -3.96 5.78
N LEU A 123 -16.69 -2.68 5.90
CA LEU A 123 -17.54 -1.57 5.46
C LEU A 123 -17.45 -1.28 3.96
N GLU A 124 -16.25 -1.29 3.38
CA GLU A 124 -16.02 -0.89 1.98
C GLU A 124 -15.27 -1.93 1.15
N GLY A 125 -14.88 -3.06 1.75
CA GLY A 125 -14.12 -4.08 1.06
C GLY A 125 -12.68 -3.64 0.75
N GLY A 126 -12.06 -4.35 -0.19
CA GLY A 126 -10.70 -4.08 -0.64
C GLY A 126 -10.02 -5.33 -1.18
N LEU A 127 -8.70 -5.25 -1.31
CA LEU A 127 -7.87 -6.33 -1.84
C LEU A 127 -6.86 -6.79 -0.80
N ARG A 128 -6.74 -8.11 -0.61
CA ARG A 128 -5.76 -8.69 0.31
C ARG A 128 -4.91 -9.76 -0.40
N PRO A 129 -3.63 -9.88 -0.02
CA PRO A 129 -2.84 -11.03 -0.41
C PRO A 129 -3.15 -12.22 0.51
N THR A 130 -3.10 -13.42 -0.04
CA THR A 130 -3.07 -14.65 0.76
C THR A 130 -1.64 -14.90 1.26
N GLU A 131 -1.43 -15.88 2.15
CA GLU A 131 -0.06 -16.30 2.52
C GLU A 131 0.74 -16.76 1.29
N LYS A 132 0.08 -17.43 0.34
CA LYS A 132 0.67 -17.83 -0.94
C LYS A 132 1.03 -16.60 -1.79
N GLY A 133 0.17 -15.59 -1.83
CA GLY A 133 0.43 -14.33 -2.54
C GLY A 133 1.58 -13.54 -1.94
N LEU A 134 1.64 -13.45 -0.60
CA LEU A 134 2.71 -12.76 0.12
C LEU A 134 4.09 -13.37 -0.18
N ALA A 135 4.17 -14.70 -0.27
CA ALA A 135 5.41 -15.40 -0.55
C ALA A 135 6.03 -15.05 -1.93
N VAL A 136 5.24 -14.52 -2.86
CA VAL A 136 5.66 -14.14 -4.22
C VAL A 136 5.23 -12.72 -4.60
N ALA A 137 5.00 -11.84 -3.62
CA ALA A 137 4.40 -10.53 -3.85
C ALA A 137 5.20 -9.70 -4.88
N ASP A 138 6.53 -9.76 -4.84
CA ASP A 138 7.39 -9.01 -5.77
C ASP A 138 7.32 -9.49 -7.22
N GLU A 139 6.86 -10.72 -7.47
CA GLU A 139 6.61 -11.23 -8.82
C GLU A 139 5.20 -10.85 -9.32
N LEU A 140 4.22 -10.76 -8.41
CA LEU A 140 2.84 -10.46 -8.74
C LEU A 140 2.63 -8.97 -9.03
N LEU A 141 3.14 -8.10 -8.16
CA LEU A 141 2.79 -6.68 -8.14
C LEU A 141 3.14 -5.91 -9.41
N PRO A 142 4.32 -6.11 -10.04
CA PRO A 142 4.65 -5.43 -11.29
C PRO A 142 3.69 -5.77 -12.43
N ARG A 143 3.05 -6.95 -12.39
CA ARG A 143 2.11 -7.42 -13.40
C ARG A 143 0.67 -6.98 -13.13
N LEU A 144 0.35 -6.72 -11.86
CA LEU A 144 -0.98 -6.37 -11.41
C LEU A 144 -1.31 -4.89 -11.66
N LEU A 145 -0.31 -4.01 -11.52
CA LEU A 145 -0.49 -2.58 -11.72
C LEU A 145 -0.66 -2.28 -13.21
N ARG A 146 -1.64 -1.43 -13.55
CA ARG A 146 -1.71 -0.88 -14.90
C ARG A 146 -0.56 0.09 -15.10
N THR A 147 0.35 -0.25 -16.01
CA THR A 147 1.34 0.70 -16.51
C THR A 147 0.60 1.70 -17.39
N VAL A 148 0.70 2.99 -17.06
CA VAL A 148 0.21 4.09 -17.91
C VAL A 148 1.36 4.60 -18.76
#